data_AF-A0A7C1PMF2-F1
#
_entry.id   AF-A0A7C1PMF2-F1
#
_cell.length_a   1.000
_cell.length_b   1.000
_cell.length_c   1.000
_cell.angle_alpha   90.00
_cell.angle_beta   90.00
_cell.angle_gamma   90.00
#
_symmetry.space_group_name_H-M   'P 1'
#
loop_
_entity.id
_entity.type
_entity.pdbx_description
1 polymer ?
#
loop_
_entity_poly.entity_id
_entity_poly.type
_entity_poly.pdbx_seq_one_letter_code
_entity_poly.pdbx_strand_id
1 'polypeptide(L)'
;MDLTAVEYRLPPLALLGEPGGTPRQRARVDPAETARALETTLASFGVEAKVVHWEVGPVVTRFEVQPAPGVKVQKITSLTNDIALNLAAQSVRIEAPIPGKSAVGIEIPNQKASLVHLREILHTDLFQKAASPLVVGIGKDIAGGVIVADLAEMPHLLIAGATGSGKSVMLNAMIASLLFRSTPHQVRFVMIDPKRVELTDYNDIPHLLAPVVTNPRQAASVLKDMLRIMEQRFERFAAVGARNIQAYNQRTDVAPMYYIVIIIDELADLMMVAPADFEDIIVRL
;
A
#
# COMPACT_ATOMS: atom_id res chain seq x y z
N MET A 1 14.51 27.94 9.45
CA MET A 1 14.32 28.76 8.24
C MET A 1 12.88 29.21 8.21
N ASP A 2 12.69 30.52 8.09
CA ASP A 2 11.38 31.16 7.94
C ASP A 2 10.77 30.73 6.60
N LEU A 3 9.76 29.86 6.63
CA LEU A 3 9.15 29.25 5.44
C LEU A 3 8.10 30.17 4.77
N THR A 4 8.13 31.46 5.06
CA THR A 4 7.09 32.42 4.65
C THR A 4 7.34 33.07 3.27
N ALA A 5 8.46 32.77 2.57
CA ALA A 5 8.86 33.53 1.38
C ALA A 5 9.17 32.73 0.10
N VAL A 6 9.05 31.39 0.08
CA VAL A 6 9.24 30.60 -1.15
C VAL A 6 8.01 29.74 -1.39
N GLU A 7 7.26 30.05 -2.44
CA GLU A 7 6.10 29.27 -2.88
C GLU A 7 6.57 27.85 -3.28
N TYR A 8 6.27 26.86 -2.43
CA TYR A 8 6.65 25.48 -2.69
C TYR A 8 5.86 24.94 -3.88
N ARG A 9 6.58 24.48 -4.92
CA ARG A 9 5.98 23.85 -6.10
C ARG A 9 6.06 22.33 -5.98
N LEU A 10 4.92 21.67 -6.17
CA LEU A 10 4.87 20.22 -6.23
C LEU A 10 5.70 19.70 -7.41
N PRO A 11 6.40 18.57 -7.24
CA PRO A 11 7.19 17.98 -8.30
C PRO A 11 6.29 17.51 -9.47
N PRO A 12 6.72 17.66 -10.73
CA PRO A 12 5.95 17.18 -11.88
C PRO A 12 6.03 15.65 -11.99
N LEU A 13 4.91 14.99 -12.34
CA LEU A 13 4.86 13.53 -12.54
C LEU A 13 5.84 13.01 -13.61
N ALA A 14 6.37 13.89 -14.46
CA ALA A 14 7.40 13.57 -15.44
C ALA A 14 8.72 13.08 -14.82
N LEU A 15 8.97 13.33 -13.53
CA LEU A 15 10.10 12.75 -12.80
C LEU A 15 9.98 11.24 -12.60
N LEU A 16 8.75 10.69 -12.69
CA LEU A 16 8.51 9.26 -12.58
C LEU A 16 8.62 8.58 -13.95
N GLY A 17 9.20 7.38 -13.96
CA GLY A 17 9.34 6.55 -15.16
C GLY A 17 7.99 6.23 -15.80
N GLU A 18 7.94 6.30 -17.12
CA GLU A 18 6.75 5.92 -17.88
C GLU A 18 6.52 4.40 -17.85
N PRO A 19 5.26 3.95 -17.93
CA PRO A 19 4.96 2.54 -18.14
C PRO A 19 5.68 2.05 -19.40
N GLY A 20 6.64 1.15 -19.23
CA GLY A 20 7.42 0.63 -20.35
C GLY A 20 6.57 -0.29 -21.23
N GLY A 21 6.27 0.14 -22.46
CA GLY A 21 5.79 -0.70 -23.56
C GLY A 21 4.32 -0.49 -23.95
N THR A 22 4.07 -0.43 -25.26
CA THR A 22 2.73 -0.49 -25.86
C THR A 22 1.96 -1.74 -25.40
N PRO A 23 0.65 -1.66 -25.11
CA PRO A 23 -0.18 -2.81 -24.73
C PRO A 23 -0.39 -3.86 -25.85
N ARG A 24 0.37 -3.79 -26.93
CA ARG A 24 0.28 -4.68 -28.09
C ARG A 24 1.62 -5.40 -28.26
N GLN A 25 1.56 -6.73 -28.28
CA GLN A 25 2.68 -7.68 -28.43
C GLN A 25 3.43 -8.05 -27.14
N ARG A 26 2.73 -8.67 -26.19
CA ARG A 26 3.36 -9.71 -25.36
C ARG A 26 2.71 -11.01 -25.79
N ALA A 27 3.51 -12.01 -26.15
CA ALA A 27 3.06 -13.38 -26.39
C ALA A 27 2.28 -13.82 -25.14
N ARG A 28 0.96 -13.66 -25.20
CA ARG A 28 0.03 -14.10 -24.18
C ARG A 28 -0.13 -15.58 -24.45
N VAL A 29 0.24 -16.44 -23.49
CA VAL A 29 -0.47 -17.71 -23.41
C VAL A 29 -1.93 -17.35 -23.30
N ASP A 30 -2.73 -17.92 -24.20
CA ASP A 30 -4.15 -17.66 -24.23
C ASP A 30 -4.72 -18.13 -22.89
N PRO A 31 -5.39 -17.26 -22.10
CA PRO A 31 -6.05 -17.69 -20.86
C PRO A 31 -6.96 -18.90 -21.09
N ALA A 32 -7.51 -19.08 -22.29
CA ALA A 32 -8.30 -20.27 -22.63
C ALA A 32 -7.49 -21.58 -22.67
N GLU A 33 -6.18 -21.54 -22.97
CA GLU A 33 -5.30 -22.70 -22.84
C GLU A 33 -5.06 -23.05 -21.36
N THR A 34 -4.77 -22.05 -20.53
CA THR A 34 -4.61 -22.24 -19.08
C THR A 34 -5.91 -22.74 -18.43
N ALA A 35 -7.06 -22.23 -18.85
CA ALA A 35 -8.36 -22.70 -18.38
C ALA A 35 -8.57 -24.19 -18.70
N ARG A 36 -8.29 -24.63 -19.93
CA ARG A 36 -8.38 -26.05 -20.32
C ARG A 36 -7.40 -26.93 -19.55
N ALA A 37 -6.18 -26.45 -19.34
CA ALA A 37 -5.19 -27.17 -18.54
C ALA A 37 -5.64 -27.30 -17.08
N LEU A 38 -6.26 -26.26 -16.51
CA LEU A 38 -6.79 -26.26 -15.15
C LEU A 38 -7.95 -27.27 -14.99
N GLU A 39 -8.90 -27.28 -15.94
CA GLU A 39 -9.99 -28.27 -15.97
C GLU A 39 -9.46 -29.70 -16.08
N THR A 40 -8.49 -29.94 -16.97
CA THR A 40 -7.86 -31.25 -17.17
C THR A 40 -7.12 -31.70 -15.90
N THR A 41 -6.41 -30.77 -15.24
CA THR A 41 -5.72 -31.02 -13.98
C THR A 41 -6.69 -31.43 -12.90
N LEU A 42 -7.76 -30.65 -12.66
CA LEU A 42 -8.78 -30.97 -11.66
C LEU A 42 -9.44 -32.34 -11.95
N ALA A 43 -9.77 -32.62 -13.21
CA ALA A 43 -10.34 -33.89 -13.62
C ALA A 43 -9.40 -35.08 -13.32
N SER A 44 -8.08 -34.92 -13.51
CA SER A 44 -7.09 -35.96 -13.20
C SER A 44 -7.04 -36.36 -11.72
N PHE A 45 -7.45 -35.46 -10.82
CA PHE A 45 -7.58 -35.71 -9.37
C PHE A 45 -9.01 -36.08 -8.95
N GLY A 46 -9.89 -36.38 -9.91
CA GLY A 46 -11.28 -36.76 -9.65
C GLY A 46 -12.14 -35.59 -9.15
N VAL A 47 -11.80 -34.37 -9.55
CA VAL A 47 -12.57 -33.15 -9.26
C VAL A 47 -13.18 -32.63 -10.56
N GLU A 48 -14.47 -32.88 -10.75
CA GLU A 48 -15.21 -32.33 -11.88
C GLU A 48 -15.55 -30.86 -11.62
N ALA A 49 -15.00 -29.97 -12.45
CA ALA A 49 -15.29 -28.55 -12.42
C ALA A 49 -15.10 -27.93 -13.81
N LYS A 50 -15.72 -26.77 -14.03
CA LYS A 50 -15.58 -26.00 -15.28
C LYS A 50 -15.15 -24.57 -15.01
N VAL A 51 -14.27 -24.03 -15.85
CA VAL A 51 -13.95 -22.60 -15.85
C VAL A 51 -15.06 -21.87 -16.59
N VAL A 52 -15.79 -21.02 -15.87
CA VAL A 52 -16.93 -20.27 -16.44
C VAL A 52 -16.56 -18.85 -16.84
N HIS A 53 -15.51 -18.29 -16.24
CA HIS A 53 -15.02 -16.96 -16.51
C HIS A 53 -13.54 -16.83 -16.13
N TRP A 54 -12.85 -15.83 -16.67
CA TRP A 54 -11.51 -15.44 -16.22
C TRP A 54 -11.29 -13.94 -16.37
N GLU A 55 -10.47 -13.40 -15.48
CA GLU A 55 -10.10 -11.99 -15.43
C GLU A 55 -8.58 -11.88 -15.40
N VAL A 56 -8.03 -11.20 -16.42
CA VAL A 56 -6.57 -11.07 -16.60
C VAL A 56 -6.09 -9.80 -15.92
N GLY A 57 -5.39 -9.96 -14.80
CA GLY A 57 -4.73 -8.88 -14.08
C GLY A 57 -3.31 -8.60 -14.55
N PRO A 58 -2.63 -7.61 -13.93
CA PRO A 58 -1.25 -7.28 -14.24
C PRO A 58 -0.26 -8.40 -13.90
N VAL A 59 -0.44 -9.05 -12.74
CA VAL A 59 0.49 -10.05 -12.18
C VAL A 59 -0.08 -11.47 -12.23
N VAL A 60 -1.39 -11.61 -11.99
CA VAL A 60 -2.10 -12.91 -11.96
C VAL A 60 -3.31 -12.86 -12.88
N THR A 61 -3.78 -14.02 -13.32
CA THR A 61 -5.09 -14.21 -13.94
C THR A 61 -5.96 -15.01 -12.98
N ARG A 62 -7.16 -14.51 -12.67
CA ARG A 62 -8.14 -15.21 -11.82
C ARG A 62 -9.10 -15.99 -12.71
N PHE A 63 -9.18 -17.30 -12.50
CA PHE A 63 -10.14 -18.19 -13.15
C PHE A 63 -11.29 -18.50 -12.20
N GLU A 64 -12.52 -18.28 -12.64
CA GLU A 64 -13.72 -18.64 -11.89
C GLU A 64 -14.10 -20.08 -12.24
N VAL A 65 -13.90 -20.97 -11.28
CA VAL A 65 -14.13 -22.41 -11.42
C VAL A 65 -15.43 -22.79 -10.73
N GLN A 66 -16.39 -23.29 -11.50
CA GLN A 66 -17.64 -23.82 -10.99
C GLN A 66 -17.51 -25.34 -10.76
N PRO A 67 -17.51 -25.81 -9.50
CA PRO A 67 -17.51 -27.25 -9.21
C PRO A 67 -18.85 -27.90 -9.61
N ALA A 68 -18.80 -29.17 -10.02
CA ALA A 68 -20.00 -29.97 -10.23
C ALA A 68 -20.78 -30.20 -8.92
N PRO A 69 -22.11 -30.43 -8.97
CA PRO A 69 -22.90 -30.73 -7.78
C PRO A 69 -22.31 -31.87 -6.95
N GLY A 70 -22.18 -31.68 -5.64
CA GLY A 70 -21.63 -32.67 -4.72
C GLY A 70 -20.10 -32.65 -4.58
N VAL A 71 -19.38 -31.89 -5.41
CA VAL A 71 -17.93 -31.67 -5.22
C VAL A 71 -17.73 -30.74 -4.02
N LYS A 72 -17.05 -31.23 -2.99
CA LYS A 72 -16.68 -30.44 -1.82
C LYS A 72 -15.61 -29.42 -2.19
N VAL A 73 -15.83 -28.15 -1.84
CA VAL A 73 -14.84 -27.07 -2.01
C VAL A 73 -13.46 -27.43 -1.45
N GLN A 74 -13.44 -28.14 -0.32
CA GLN A 74 -12.20 -28.60 0.32
C GLN A 74 -11.31 -29.45 -0.60
N LYS A 75 -11.90 -30.24 -1.51
CA LYS A 75 -11.14 -31.03 -2.50
C LYS A 75 -10.39 -30.14 -3.49
N ILE A 76 -10.94 -28.98 -3.85
CA ILE A 76 -10.26 -28.04 -4.75
C ILE A 76 -9.15 -27.32 -3.97
N THR A 77 -9.45 -26.81 -2.78
CA THR A 77 -8.47 -26.07 -1.97
C THR A 77 -7.26 -26.93 -1.56
N SER A 78 -7.45 -28.23 -1.36
CA SER A 78 -6.35 -29.16 -1.03
C SER A 78 -5.39 -29.42 -2.18
N LEU A 79 -5.81 -29.17 -3.43
CA LEU A 79 -5.00 -29.42 -4.64
C LEU A 79 -4.11 -28.23 -5.03
N THR A 80 -3.96 -27.22 -4.15
CA THR A 80 -3.19 -25.99 -4.44
C THR A 80 -1.79 -26.28 -5.00
N ASN A 81 -1.04 -27.19 -4.38
CA ASN A 81 0.32 -27.53 -4.81
C ASN A 81 0.31 -28.35 -6.10
N ASP A 82 -0.63 -29.27 -6.27
CA ASP A 82 -0.75 -30.11 -7.46
C ASP A 82 -1.16 -29.30 -8.70
N ILE A 83 -2.03 -28.31 -8.52
CA ILE A 83 -2.41 -27.36 -9.56
C ILE A 83 -1.19 -26.51 -9.94
N ALA A 84 -0.47 -25.97 -8.96
CA ALA A 84 0.75 -25.20 -9.23
C ALA A 84 1.78 -26.03 -10.02
N LEU A 85 2.00 -27.29 -9.63
CA LEU A 85 2.92 -28.20 -10.30
C LEU A 85 2.51 -28.49 -11.75
N ASN A 86 1.26 -28.88 -12.00
CA ASN A 86 0.79 -29.23 -13.35
C ASN A 86 0.73 -28.03 -14.30
N LEU A 87 0.50 -26.83 -13.77
CA LEU A 87 0.49 -25.60 -14.57
C LEU A 87 1.87 -24.93 -14.67
N ALA A 88 2.92 -25.56 -14.12
CA ALA A 88 4.27 -25.00 -14.04
C ALA A 88 4.29 -23.58 -13.42
N ALA A 89 3.38 -23.32 -12.48
CA ALA A 89 3.28 -22.06 -11.76
C ALA A 89 4.10 -22.11 -10.47
N GLN A 90 4.70 -20.98 -10.07
CA GLN A 90 5.46 -20.88 -8.81
C GLN A 90 4.57 -21.12 -7.58
N SER A 91 3.35 -20.60 -7.63
CA SER A 91 2.31 -20.80 -6.62
C SER A 91 0.95 -20.49 -7.24
N VAL A 92 -0.12 -20.96 -6.59
CA VAL A 92 -1.50 -20.69 -6.96
C VAL A 92 -2.24 -20.26 -5.69
N ARG A 93 -3.13 -19.27 -5.80
CA ARG A 93 -4.00 -18.86 -4.70
C ARG A 93 -5.43 -19.27 -5.00
N ILE A 94 -6.09 -19.90 -4.03
CA ILE A 94 -7.47 -20.35 -4.16
C ILE A 94 -8.34 -19.55 -3.20
N GLU A 95 -9.31 -18.81 -3.74
CA GLU A 95 -10.36 -18.09 -3.02
C GLU A 95 -11.66 -18.90 -3.11
N ALA A 96 -12.15 -19.42 -1.99
CA ALA A 96 -13.32 -20.29 -2.00
C ALA A 96 -14.26 -20.08 -0.81
N PRO A 97 -15.56 -19.80 -1.02
CA PRO A 97 -16.18 -19.37 -2.28
C PRO A 97 -15.81 -17.91 -2.64
N ILE A 98 -15.96 -17.53 -3.91
CA ILE A 98 -15.92 -16.11 -4.29
C ILE A 98 -17.14 -15.40 -3.68
N PRO A 99 -16.97 -14.29 -2.94
CA PRO A 99 -18.11 -13.55 -2.37
C PRO A 99 -19.16 -13.20 -3.42
N GLY A 100 -20.40 -13.60 -3.18
CA GLY A 100 -21.53 -13.33 -4.08
C GLY A 100 -21.62 -14.22 -5.33
N LYS A 101 -20.76 -15.25 -5.48
CA LYS A 101 -20.81 -16.19 -6.63
C LYS A 101 -20.75 -17.65 -6.18
N SER A 102 -21.38 -18.55 -6.93
CA SER A 102 -21.28 -20.00 -6.74
C SER A 102 -20.06 -20.60 -7.46
N ALA A 103 -18.89 -20.00 -7.24
CA ALA A 103 -17.64 -20.37 -7.91
C ALA A 103 -16.45 -20.27 -6.93
N VAL A 104 -15.36 -20.96 -7.29
CA VAL A 104 -14.05 -20.91 -6.65
C VAL A 104 -13.12 -20.10 -7.54
N GLY A 105 -12.47 -19.08 -6.97
CA GLY A 105 -11.47 -18.28 -7.66
C GLY A 105 -10.11 -18.95 -7.58
N ILE A 106 -9.49 -19.25 -8.72
CA ILE A 106 -8.12 -19.78 -8.78
C ILE A 106 -7.24 -18.74 -9.48
N GLU A 107 -6.36 -18.11 -8.72
CA GLU A 107 -5.40 -17.12 -9.22
C GLU A 107 -4.10 -17.81 -9.62
N ILE A 108 -3.75 -17.68 -10.89
CA ILE A 108 -2.53 -18.26 -11.47
C ILE A 108 -1.63 -17.11 -11.93
N PRO A 109 -0.34 -17.09 -11.54
CA PRO A 109 0.63 -16.10 -12.00
C PRO A 109 0.72 -16.05 -13.54
N ASN A 110 0.74 -14.84 -14.07
CA ASN A 110 0.97 -14.62 -15.49
C ASN A 110 2.42 -15.00 -15.84
N GLN A 111 2.63 -15.64 -17.00
CA GLN A 111 3.99 -15.94 -17.48
C GLN A 111 4.89 -14.69 -17.61
N LYS A 112 4.28 -13.55 -17.94
CA LYS A 112 4.93 -12.24 -17.95
C LYS A 112 4.12 -11.27 -17.10
N ALA A 113 4.47 -11.16 -15.82
CA ALA A 113 3.93 -10.14 -14.95
C ALA A 113 4.24 -8.74 -15.51
N SER A 114 3.24 -7.86 -15.46
CA SER A 114 3.40 -6.46 -15.85
C SER A 114 3.75 -5.64 -14.62
N LEU A 115 4.85 -4.88 -14.71
CA LEU A 115 5.23 -3.95 -13.65
C LEU A 115 4.15 -2.87 -13.51
N VAL A 116 3.72 -2.63 -12.27
CA VAL A 116 2.81 -1.53 -11.94
C VAL A 116 3.67 -0.32 -11.60
N HIS A 117 3.53 0.75 -12.38
CA HIS A 117 4.34 1.96 -12.20
C HIS A 117 3.64 2.93 -11.24
N LEU A 118 4.39 3.63 -10.40
CA LEU A 118 3.78 4.65 -9.54
C LEU A 118 3.12 5.76 -10.36
N ARG A 119 3.75 6.18 -11.48
CA ARG A 119 3.24 7.24 -12.36
C ARG A 119 1.83 6.98 -12.86
N GLU A 120 1.50 5.75 -13.26
CA GLU A 120 0.16 5.42 -13.77
C GLU A 120 -0.90 5.49 -12.67
N ILE A 121 -0.54 5.23 -11.42
CA ILE A 121 -1.45 5.39 -10.26
C ILE A 121 -1.67 6.88 -10.00
N LEU A 122 -0.58 7.63 -9.87
CA LEU A 122 -0.65 9.07 -9.53
C LEU A 122 -1.30 9.90 -10.64
N HIS A 123 -1.23 9.47 -11.91
CA HIS A 123 -1.86 10.18 -13.02
C HIS A 123 -3.39 10.00 -13.08
N THR A 124 -3.97 9.08 -12.30
CA THR A 124 -5.42 8.87 -12.32
C THR A 124 -6.19 10.05 -11.71
N ASP A 125 -7.40 10.28 -12.23
CA ASP A 125 -8.35 11.22 -11.62
C ASP A 125 -8.68 10.87 -10.16
N LEU A 126 -8.73 9.56 -9.85
CA LEU A 126 -8.96 9.04 -8.50
C LEU A 126 -7.91 9.59 -7.52
N PHE A 127 -6.64 9.60 -7.93
CA PHE A 127 -5.61 10.28 -7.17
C PHE A 127 -5.79 11.79 -7.32
N GLN A 128 -5.57 12.36 -8.50
CA GLN A 128 -5.43 13.82 -8.72
C GLN A 128 -6.56 14.68 -8.11
N LYS A 129 -7.81 14.22 -8.17
CA LYS A 129 -8.98 14.96 -7.66
C LYS A 129 -9.29 14.71 -6.18
N ALA A 130 -8.56 13.83 -5.50
CA ALA A 130 -8.80 13.55 -4.09
C ALA A 130 -8.52 14.78 -3.21
N ALA A 131 -9.43 15.05 -2.26
CA ALA A 131 -9.37 16.26 -1.43
C ALA A 131 -8.36 16.16 -0.29
N SER A 132 -8.13 14.96 0.24
CA SER A 132 -7.20 14.76 1.36
C SER A 132 -5.75 14.91 0.90
N PRO A 133 -4.90 15.60 1.69
CA PRO A 133 -3.45 15.65 1.44
C PRO A 133 -2.74 14.34 1.85
N LEU A 134 -3.45 13.38 2.45
CA LEU A 134 -2.89 12.13 2.95
C LEU A 134 -3.19 10.93 2.05
N VAL A 135 -3.65 11.17 0.82
CA VAL A 135 -3.88 10.11 -0.16
C VAL A 135 -2.57 9.57 -0.71
N VAL A 136 -2.44 8.24 -0.70
CA VAL A 136 -1.30 7.48 -1.20
C VAL A 136 -1.72 6.50 -2.28
N GLY A 137 -0.87 6.30 -3.29
CA GLY A 137 -1.06 5.23 -4.27
C GLY A 137 -0.64 3.88 -3.67
N ILE A 138 -1.52 2.88 -3.73
CA ILE A 138 -1.25 1.53 -3.20
C ILE A 138 -0.77 0.62 -4.32
N GLY A 139 -1.47 0.60 -5.45
CA GLY A 139 -1.17 -0.34 -6.52
C GLY A 139 -2.34 -0.51 -7.48
N LYS A 140 -2.43 -1.72 -8.04
CA LYS A 140 -3.57 -2.17 -8.81
C LYS A 140 -4.12 -3.45 -8.21
N ASP A 141 -5.43 -3.63 -8.29
CA ASP A 141 -6.08 -4.89 -7.95
C ASP A 141 -5.84 -5.95 -9.04
N ILE A 142 -6.43 -7.13 -8.82
CA ILE A 142 -6.37 -8.26 -9.75
C ILE A 142 -7.07 -7.99 -11.10
N ALA A 143 -7.95 -6.99 -11.19
CA ALA A 143 -8.59 -6.55 -12.43
C ALA A 143 -7.77 -5.47 -13.16
N GLY A 144 -6.69 -4.97 -12.53
CA GLY A 144 -5.90 -3.85 -13.01
C GLY A 144 -6.48 -2.47 -12.63
N GLY A 145 -7.56 -2.44 -11.84
CA GLY A 145 -8.13 -1.23 -11.27
C GLY A 145 -7.14 -0.57 -10.31
N VAL A 146 -6.97 0.75 -10.43
CA VAL A 146 -6.04 1.51 -9.58
C VAL A 146 -6.63 1.65 -8.18
N ILE A 147 -5.79 1.35 -7.18
CA ILE A 147 -6.12 1.47 -5.77
C ILE A 147 -5.30 2.60 -5.14
N VAL A 148 -6.01 3.52 -4.51
CA VAL A 148 -5.45 4.57 -3.64
C VAL A 148 -6.08 4.41 -2.26
N ALA A 149 -5.41 4.90 -1.22
CA ALA A 149 -5.93 4.94 0.14
C ALA A 149 -5.68 6.30 0.77
N ASP A 150 -6.54 6.72 1.68
CA ASP A 150 -6.36 7.93 2.49
C ASP A 150 -5.90 7.57 3.90
N LEU A 151 -4.69 7.99 4.28
CA LEU A 151 -4.18 7.74 5.63
C LEU A 151 -4.97 8.52 6.70
N ALA A 152 -5.77 9.51 6.33
CA ALA A 152 -6.68 10.15 7.28
C ALA A 152 -7.85 9.25 7.71
N GLU A 153 -8.27 8.31 6.85
CA GLU A 153 -9.34 7.34 7.13
C GLU A 153 -8.80 6.08 7.83
N MET A 154 -7.50 5.81 7.65
CA MET A 154 -6.75 4.74 8.30
C MET A 154 -5.64 5.40 9.16
N PRO A 155 -5.98 5.96 10.33
CA PRO A 155 -5.11 6.90 11.03
C PRO A 155 -3.72 6.33 11.35
N HIS A 156 -3.62 5.01 11.46
CA HIS A 156 -2.37 4.27 11.58
C HIS A 156 -2.35 3.08 10.60
N LEU A 157 -1.16 2.77 10.09
CA LEU A 157 -0.93 1.66 9.16
C LEU A 157 0.28 0.83 9.60
N LEU A 158 0.11 -0.49 9.65
CA LEU A 158 1.21 -1.45 9.83
C LEU A 158 1.52 -2.14 8.48
N ILE A 159 2.79 -2.10 8.06
CA ILE A 159 3.27 -2.79 6.85
C ILE A 159 4.22 -3.90 7.27
N ALA A 160 3.90 -5.14 6.92
CA ALA A 160 4.71 -6.31 7.22
C ALA A 160 4.99 -7.13 5.95
N GLY A 161 6.19 -7.69 5.86
CA GLY A 161 6.60 -8.54 4.75
C GLY A 161 8.04 -9.04 4.94
N ALA A 162 8.35 -10.21 4.40
CA ALA A 162 9.71 -10.75 4.42
C ALA A 162 10.66 -9.92 3.53
N THR A 163 11.97 -10.07 3.71
CA THR A 163 12.98 -9.45 2.84
C THR A 163 12.70 -9.80 1.37
N GLY A 164 12.72 -8.78 0.50
CA GLY A 164 12.44 -8.95 -0.93
C GLY A 164 10.96 -9.03 -1.32
N SER A 165 10.02 -8.99 -0.35
CA SER A 165 8.57 -8.96 -0.64
C SER A 165 8.06 -7.64 -1.21
N GLY A 166 8.87 -6.58 -1.17
CA GLY A 166 8.50 -5.25 -1.66
C GLY A 166 8.09 -4.23 -0.58
N LYS A 167 8.26 -4.53 0.72
CA LYS A 167 7.97 -3.59 1.84
C LYS A 167 8.59 -2.21 1.61
N SER A 168 9.90 -2.16 1.37
CA SER A 168 10.63 -0.90 1.16
C SER A 168 10.14 -0.14 -0.08
N VAL A 169 9.82 -0.86 -1.15
CA VAL A 169 9.30 -0.25 -2.39
C VAL A 169 7.91 0.35 -2.14
N MET A 170 7.04 -0.36 -1.41
CA MET A 170 5.73 0.14 -0.99
C MET A 170 5.86 1.39 -0.12
N LEU A 171 6.76 1.38 0.87
CA LEU A 171 7.02 2.52 1.75
C LEU A 171 7.44 3.75 0.95
N ASN A 172 8.41 3.59 0.05
CA ASN A 172 8.86 4.66 -0.83
C ASN A 172 7.76 5.15 -1.78
N ALA A 173 6.92 4.25 -2.30
CA ALA A 173 5.79 4.62 -3.14
C ALA A 173 4.75 5.47 -2.39
N MET A 174 4.50 5.16 -1.12
CA MET A 174 3.62 5.96 -0.26
C MET A 174 4.23 7.34 0.06
N ILE A 175 5.51 7.40 0.45
CA ILE A 175 6.21 8.67 0.71
C ILE A 175 6.20 9.54 -0.54
N ALA A 176 6.57 8.98 -1.69
CA ALA A 176 6.53 9.68 -2.97
C ALA A 176 5.12 10.19 -3.28
N SER A 177 4.08 9.37 -3.08
CA SER A 177 2.68 9.81 -3.30
C SER A 177 2.35 11.07 -2.49
N LEU A 178 2.77 11.14 -1.22
CA LEU A 178 2.57 12.32 -0.39
C LEU A 178 3.40 13.52 -0.91
N LEU A 179 4.65 13.31 -1.33
CA LEU A 179 5.51 14.37 -1.88
C LEU A 179 4.99 14.95 -3.21
N PHE A 180 4.35 14.13 -4.05
CA PHE A 180 3.73 14.58 -5.30
C PHE A 180 2.39 15.31 -5.11
N ARG A 181 1.79 15.22 -3.92
CA ARG A 181 0.45 15.77 -3.63
C ARG A 181 0.45 16.92 -2.64
N SER A 182 1.35 16.87 -1.66
CA SER A 182 1.23 17.67 -0.45
C SER A 182 2.42 18.58 -0.27
N THR A 183 2.14 19.84 0.04
CA THR A 183 3.17 20.81 0.39
C THR A 183 3.62 20.63 1.85
N PRO A 184 4.79 21.17 2.25
CA PRO A 184 5.21 21.22 3.66
C PRO A 184 4.26 21.96 4.60
N HIS A 185 3.34 22.77 4.07
CA HIS A 185 2.30 23.45 4.87
C HIS A 185 1.09 22.54 5.13
N GLN A 186 0.94 21.47 4.35
CA GLN A 186 -0.14 20.50 4.50
C GLN A 186 0.32 19.26 5.26
N VAL A 187 1.51 18.74 4.96
CA VAL A 187 2.03 17.49 5.52
C VAL A 187 3.49 17.66 5.92
N ARG A 188 3.83 17.14 7.10
CA ARG A 188 5.19 17.07 7.64
C ARG A 188 5.53 15.64 8.03
N PHE A 189 6.82 15.31 7.96
CA PHE A 189 7.32 13.98 8.24
C PHE A 189 8.20 13.94 9.49
N VAL A 190 8.05 12.84 10.22
CA VAL A 190 9.06 12.34 11.15
C VAL A 190 9.46 10.97 10.62
N MET A 191 10.73 10.80 10.26
CA MET A 191 11.25 9.56 9.68
C MET A 191 12.24 8.90 10.63
N ILE A 192 12.05 7.61 10.88
CA ILE A 192 12.88 6.80 11.78
C ILE A 192 13.39 5.59 10.99
N ASP A 193 14.71 5.53 10.82
CA ASP A 193 15.41 4.49 10.07
C ASP A 193 16.61 3.99 10.87
N PRO A 194 16.42 2.97 11.73
CA PRO A 194 17.50 2.41 12.54
C PRO A 194 18.55 1.69 11.68
N LYS A 195 18.22 1.29 10.44
CA LYS A 195 19.11 0.53 9.55
C LYS A 195 19.95 1.43 8.65
N ARG A 196 19.55 2.70 8.45
CA ARG A 196 20.22 3.68 7.57
C ARG A 196 20.27 3.23 6.11
N VAL A 197 19.20 2.59 5.65
CA VAL A 197 19.13 2.02 4.30
C VAL A 197 18.06 2.70 3.47
N GLU A 198 16.90 2.98 4.06
CA GLU A 198 15.69 3.29 3.30
C GLU A 198 15.32 4.76 3.37
N LEU A 199 15.40 5.39 4.55
CA LEU A 199 14.84 6.73 4.74
C LEU A 199 15.89 7.84 4.76
N THR A 200 17.17 7.52 4.91
CA THR A 200 18.24 8.54 4.98
C THR A 200 18.36 9.40 3.74
N ASP A 201 17.92 8.89 2.58
CA ASP A 201 17.91 9.62 1.31
C ASP A 201 16.89 10.76 1.28
N TYR A 202 15.93 10.78 2.21
CA TYR A 202 14.96 11.86 2.37
C TYR A 202 15.46 13.01 3.24
N ASN A 203 16.69 12.97 3.76
CA ASN A 203 17.24 14.14 4.45
C ASN A 203 17.16 15.39 3.54
N ASP A 204 17.01 16.55 4.17
CA ASP A 204 16.93 17.87 3.53
C ASP A 204 15.65 18.19 2.75
N ILE A 205 14.68 17.26 2.65
CA ILE A 205 13.36 17.63 2.13
C ILE A 205 12.66 18.62 3.08
N PRO A 206 11.93 19.63 2.57
CA PRO A 206 11.30 20.64 3.42
C PRO A 206 10.15 20.12 4.28
N HIS A 207 9.66 18.90 3.99
CA HIS A 207 8.62 18.23 4.77
C HIS A 207 9.13 17.68 6.10
N LEU A 208 10.43 17.43 6.27
CA LEU A 208 10.94 16.89 7.53
C LEU A 208 10.83 17.89 8.68
N LEU A 209 10.41 17.42 9.86
CA LEU A 209 10.43 18.20 11.10
C LEU A 209 11.80 18.15 11.79
N ALA A 210 12.56 17.09 11.54
CA ALA A 210 13.90 16.86 12.04
C ALA A 210 14.65 15.94 11.05
N PRO A 211 16.00 15.91 11.08
CA PRO A 211 16.77 14.92 10.33
C PRO A 211 16.31 13.50 10.63
N VAL A 212 16.50 12.59 9.67
CA VAL A 212 16.10 11.19 9.79
C VAL A 212 16.74 10.57 11.04
N VAL A 213 15.91 10.01 11.91
CA VAL A 213 16.35 9.50 13.20
C VAL A 213 16.88 8.08 13.03
N THR A 214 18.18 7.91 13.30
CA THR A 214 18.85 6.60 13.14
C THR A 214 19.13 5.92 14.47
N ASN A 215 19.10 6.66 15.58
CA ASN A 215 19.38 6.12 16.91
C ASN A 215 18.07 5.73 17.62
N PRO A 216 17.90 4.47 18.07
CA PRO A 216 16.66 4.04 18.74
C PRO A 216 16.32 4.83 20.01
N ARG A 217 17.30 5.23 20.82
CA ARG A 217 17.02 6.05 22.03
C ARG A 217 16.53 7.45 21.66
N GLN A 218 17.10 8.03 20.59
CA GLN A 218 16.64 9.30 20.05
C GLN A 218 15.23 9.16 19.46
N ALA A 219 14.92 8.05 18.78
CA ALA A 219 13.59 7.76 18.25
C ALA A 219 12.53 7.80 19.37
N ALA A 220 12.78 7.17 20.52
CA ALA A 220 11.87 7.25 21.67
C ALA A 220 11.63 8.69 22.13
N SER A 221 12.67 9.52 22.20
CA SER A 221 12.54 10.94 22.55
C SER A 221 11.68 11.70 21.53
N VAL A 222 11.92 11.49 20.23
CA VAL A 222 11.18 12.16 19.16
C VAL A 222 9.70 11.76 19.17
N LEU A 223 9.39 10.48 19.42
CA LEU A 223 7.99 10.04 19.52
C LEU A 223 7.30 10.61 20.78
N LYS A 224 8.00 10.72 21.91
CA LYS A 224 7.49 11.44 23.10
C LYS A 224 7.20 12.91 22.80
N ASP A 225 8.02 13.56 21.98
CA ASP A 225 7.75 14.92 21.51
C ASP A 225 6.49 14.97 20.63
N MET A 226 6.25 13.95 19.81
CA MET A 226 5.02 13.86 18.99
C MET A 226 3.77 13.71 19.86
N LEU A 227 3.82 12.93 20.94
CA LEU A 227 2.73 12.84 21.93
C LEU A 227 2.42 14.20 22.56
N ARG A 228 3.45 14.93 22.98
CA ARG A 228 3.29 16.29 23.52
C ARG A 228 2.67 17.25 22.50
N ILE A 229 3.06 17.16 21.23
CA ILE A 229 2.44 17.95 20.15
C ILE A 229 0.97 17.55 19.99
N MET A 230 0.64 16.27 20.05
CA MET A 230 -0.74 15.78 19.96
C MET A 230 -1.61 16.38 21.07
N GLU A 231 -1.15 16.35 22.32
CA GLU A 231 -1.84 16.95 23.47
C GLU A 231 -2.06 18.46 23.29
N GLN A 232 -1.03 19.20 22.89
CA GLN A 232 -1.13 20.63 22.59
C GLN A 232 -2.13 20.93 21.46
N ARG A 233 -2.23 20.04 20.46
CA ARG A 233 -3.24 20.17 19.39
C ARG A 233 -4.65 19.97 19.94
N PHE A 234 -4.87 19.00 20.81
CA PHE A 234 -6.17 18.82 21.46
C PHE A 234 -6.60 20.04 22.28
N GLU A 235 -5.69 20.66 23.02
CA GLU A 235 -5.99 21.91 23.75
C GLU A 235 -6.42 23.03 22.80
N ARG A 236 -5.70 23.20 21.67
CA ARG A 236 -6.05 24.19 20.64
C ARG A 236 -7.38 23.88 19.96
N PHE A 237 -7.69 22.61 19.74
CA PHE A 237 -8.95 22.18 19.18
C PHE A 237 -10.11 22.49 20.14
N ALA A 238 -9.95 22.16 21.42
CA ALA A 238 -10.93 22.44 22.46
C ALA A 238 -11.20 23.95 22.61
N ALA A 239 -10.17 24.79 22.55
CA ALA A 239 -10.29 26.25 22.68
C ALA A 239 -11.20 26.91 21.62
N VAL A 240 -11.32 26.30 20.43
CA VAL A 240 -12.18 26.78 19.33
C VAL A 240 -13.36 25.84 19.04
N GLY A 241 -13.60 24.87 19.93
CA GLY A 241 -14.65 23.85 19.80
C GLY A 241 -14.52 22.96 18.56
N ALA A 242 -13.31 22.82 17.99
CA ALA A 242 -13.06 21.95 16.85
C ALA A 242 -12.89 20.50 17.33
N ARG A 243 -13.45 19.55 16.57
CA ARG A 243 -13.36 18.11 16.89
C ARG A 243 -12.13 17.42 16.30
N ASN A 244 -11.51 18.02 15.29
CA ASN A 244 -10.39 17.47 14.54
C ASN A 244 -9.63 18.60 13.81
N ILE A 245 -8.51 18.25 13.21
CA ILE A 245 -7.64 19.19 12.50
C ILE A 245 -8.34 19.87 11.30
N GLN A 246 -9.23 19.17 10.61
CA GLN A 246 -9.99 19.74 9.49
C GLN A 246 -10.92 20.85 9.99
N ALA A 247 -11.70 20.57 11.04
CA ALA A 247 -12.57 21.55 11.66
C ALA A 247 -11.79 22.71 12.29
N TYR A 248 -10.60 22.44 12.84
CA TYR A 248 -9.72 23.49 13.36
C TYR A 248 -9.26 24.43 12.25
N ASN A 249 -8.73 23.88 11.15
CA ASN A 249 -8.21 24.65 10.02
C ASN A 249 -9.29 25.45 9.28
N GLN A 250 -10.55 25.01 9.33
CA GLN A 250 -11.68 25.75 8.75
C GLN A 250 -12.16 26.93 9.62
N ARG A 251 -11.81 26.95 10.91
CA ARG A 251 -12.34 27.90 11.90
C ARG A 251 -11.35 28.98 12.31
N THR A 252 -10.14 28.94 11.79
CA THR A 252 -9.05 29.82 12.22
C THR A 252 -8.51 30.61 11.03
N ASP A 253 -8.28 31.91 11.25
CA ASP A 253 -7.62 32.79 10.28
C ASP A 253 -6.09 32.72 10.39
N VAL A 254 -5.56 31.91 11.33
CA VAL A 254 -4.12 31.64 11.43
C VAL A 254 -3.67 30.60 10.39
N ALA A 255 -2.35 30.49 10.20
CA ALA A 255 -1.77 29.48 9.34
C ALA A 255 -2.34 28.07 9.65
N PRO A 256 -2.83 27.34 8.63
CA PRO A 256 -3.39 26.01 8.80
C PRO A 256 -2.39 25.08 9.48
N MET A 257 -2.90 24.24 10.38
CA MET A 257 -2.12 23.19 11.01
C MET A 257 -1.88 22.06 10.00
N TYR A 258 -0.62 21.68 9.84
CA TYR A 258 -0.21 20.55 9.00
C TYR A 258 -0.49 19.20 9.66
N TYR A 259 -0.71 18.16 8.86
CA TYR A 259 -0.65 16.77 9.30
C TYR A 259 0.80 16.36 9.58
N ILE A 260 1.00 15.46 10.55
CA ILE A 260 2.29 14.84 10.83
C ILE A 260 2.15 13.37 10.49
N VAL A 261 2.96 12.87 9.56
CA VAL A 261 3.05 11.45 9.25
C VAL A 261 4.37 10.93 9.83
N ILE A 262 4.26 10.02 10.79
CA ILE A 262 5.39 9.36 11.43
C ILE A 262 5.66 8.06 10.67
N ILE A 263 6.89 7.89 10.20
CA ILE A 263 7.29 6.77 9.36
C ILE A 263 8.43 6.04 10.05
N ILE A 264 8.21 4.75 10.32
CA ILE A 264 9.16 3.87 10.97
C ILE A 264 9.43 2.71 10.01
N ASP A 265 10.63 2.61 9.44
CA ASP A 265 10.92 1.54 8.48
C ASP A 265 10.96 0.16 9.15
N GLU A 266 11.73 0.03 10.24
CA GLU A 266 11.85 -1.22 10.97
C GLU A 266 11.48 -1.03 12.45
N LEU A 267 10.21 -1.25 12.75
CA LEU A 267 9.70 -1.14 14.11
C LEU A 267 10.32 -2.20 15.05
N ALA A 268 10.61 -3.39 14.53
CA ALA A 268 11.16 -4.49 15.33
C ALA A 268 12.50 -4.11 15.98
N ASP A 269 13.38 -3.42 15.25
CA ASP A 269 14.69 -2.98 15.77
C ASP A 269 14.55 -1.98 16.92
N LEU A 270 13.51 -1.14 16.90
CA LEU A 270 13.21 -0.22 18.00
C LEU A 270 12.70 -0.98 19.23
N MET A 271 11.76 -1.91 19.00
CA MET A 271 11.18 -2.76 20.05
C MET A 271 12.23 -3.62 20.74
N MET A 272 13.27 -4.07 20.03
CA MET A 272 14.37 -4.85 20.63
C MET A 272 15.24 -4.04 21.61
N VAL A 273 15.30 -2.72 21.47
CA VAL A 273 16.14 -1.86 22.32
C VAL A 273 15.42 -1.45 23.60
N ALA A 274 14.15 -1.05 23.50
CA ALA A 274 13.37 -0.59 24.65
C ALA A 274 11.86 -0.89 24.47
N PRO A 275 11.44 -2.17 24.60
CA PRO A 275 10.09 -2.60 24.22
C PRO A 275 8.99 -1.83 24.96
N ALA A 276 9.12 -1.70 26.29
CA ALA A 276 8.12 -1.05 27.13
C ALA A 276 7.94 0.45 26.79
N ASP A 277 9.03 1.15 26.45
CA ASP A 277 8.98 2.57 26.09
C ASP A 277 8.26 2.76 24.75
N PHE A 278 8.59 1.96 23.74
CA PHE A 278 7.99 2.09 22.42
C PHE A 278 6.53 1.62 22.39
N GLU A 279 6.19 0.57 23.13
CA GLU A 279 4.82 0.06 23.22
C GLU A 279 3.87 1.12 23.84
N ASP A 280 4.24 1.71 24.99
CA ASP A 280 3.42 2.77 25.62
C ASP A 280 3.26 3.98 24.70
N ILE A 281 4.30 4.37 23.96
CA ILE A 281 4.21 5.51 23.04
C ILE A 281 3.30 5.20 21.84
N ILE A 282 3.46 4.04 21.21
CA ILE A 282 2.68 3.66 20.03
C ILE A 282 1.21 3.48 20.38
N VAL A 283 0.89 2.90 21.56
CA VAL A 283 -0.49 2.71 22.01
C VAL A 283 -1.19 4.04 22.30
N ARG A 284 -0.45 5.08 22.69
CA ARG A 284 -1.00 6.41 22.99
C ARG A 284 -1.19 7.29 21.75
N LEU A 285 -0.40 7.08 20.69
CA LEU A 285 -0.53 7.78 19.41
C LEU A 285 -1.73 7.27 18.61
#